data_AF-A0A2V6ACX3-F1
#
_entry.id   AF-A0A2V6ACX3-F1
#
_cell.length_a   1.000
_cell.length_b   1.000
_cell.length_c   1.000
_cell.angle_alpha   90.00
_cell.angle_beta   90.00
_cell.angle_gamma   90.00
#
_symmetry.space_group_name_H-M   'P 1'
#
loop_
_entity.id
_entity.type
_entity.pdbx_description
1 polymer ?
#
loop_
_entity_poly.entity_id
_entity_poly.type
_entity_poly.pdbx_seq_one_letter_code
_entity_poly.pdbx_strand_id
1 'polypeptide(L)' 'ADVTPTAAIYTYSRSKGLFAGISLEGAVIGTRKEANARYYGRVVSASDILHGRAAPPAGAGRLRSAL' A
#
# COMPACT_ATOMS: atom_id res chain seq x y z
N ALA A 1 -7.81 16.94 16.10
CA ALA A 1 -7.25 15.74 16.72
C ALA A 1 -6.37 15.06 15.68
N ASP A 2 -5.07 14.91 15.97
CA ASP A 2 -4.12 14.26 15.06
C ASP A 2 -4.38 12.75 15.06
N VAL A 3 -4.69 12.17 13.90
CA VAL A 3 -4.93 10.73 13.74
C VAL A 3 -3.63 10.13 13.25
N THR A 4 -2.67 9.87 14.14
CA THR A 4 -1.41 9.23 13.75
C THR A 4 -1.72 7.78 13.34
N PRO A 5 -1.63 7.40 12.06
CA PRO A 5 -1.90 6.03 11.66
C PRO A 5 -0.82 5.12 12.25
N THR A 6 -1.21 4.22 13.15
CA THR A 6 -0.33 3.17 13.70
C THR A 6 -0.11 2.05 12.67
N ALA A 7 0.21 2.41 11.43
CA ALA A 7 0.63 1.47 10.42
C ALA A 7 2.16 1.37 10.47
N ALA A 8 2.68 0.15 10.51
CA ALA A 8 4.12 -0.06 10.40
C ALA A 8 4.56 0.31 8.97
N ILE A 9 5.13 1.52 8.81
CA ILE A 9 5.79 1.93 7.58
C ILE A 9 7.22 1.40 7.66
N TYR A 10 7.54 0.41 6.84
CA TYR A 10 8.89 -0.13 6.73
C TYR A 10 9.59 0.52 5.53
N THR A 11 10.62 1.32 5.79
CA THR A 11 11.48 1.89 4.74
C THR A 11 12.80 1.12 4.73
N TYR A 12 13.13 0.50 3.60
CA TYR A 12 14.41 -0.18 3.39
C TYR A 12 15.06 0.35 2.13
N SER A 13 16.33 0.78 2.21
CA SER A 13 17.13 1.21 1.08
C SER A 13 18.26 0.20 0.87
N ARG A 14 18.36 -0.35 -0.34
CA ARG A 14 19.46 -1.24 -0.73
C ARG A 14 20.00 -0.77 -2.08
N SER A 15 21.21 -0.23 -2.05
CA SER A 15 21.95 0.11 -3.26
C SER A 15 22.68 -1.14 -3.79
N LYS A 16 22.51 -1.46 -5.07
CA LYS A 16 23.33 -2.44 -5.81
C LYS A 16 23.86 -1.75 -7.06
N GLY A 17 25.19 -1.72 -7.25
CA GLY A 17 25.82 -1.05 -8.40
C GLY A 17 26.98 -1.86 -8.99
N LEU A 18 27.22 -1.68 -10.29
CA LEU A 18 28.39 -2.15 -11.05
C LEU A 18 29.15 -0.90 -11.51
N PHE A 19 30.40 -0.72 -11.06
CA PHE A 19 31.17 0.50 -11.34
C PHE A 19 32.05 0.31 -12.58
N ALA A 20 31.59 0.77 -13.74
CA ALA A 20 32.38 0.87 -14.98
C ALA A 20 31.92 2.00 -15.94
N GLY A 21 31.01 2.88 -15.50
CA GLY A 21 30.35 3.88 -16.34
C GLY A 21 28.90 3.51 -16.66
N ILE A 22 28.05 4.53 -16.74
CA ILE A 22 26.57 4.54 -16.83
C ILE A 22 25.83 3.91 -15.63
N SER A 23 25.01 4.71 -14.93
CA SER A 23 24.13 4.27 -13.84
C SER A 23 22.66 4.30 -14.29
N LEU A 24 21.91 3.23 -14.04
CA LEU A 24 20.46 3.18 -14.24
C LEU A 24 19.80 2.94 -12.89
N GLU A 25 19.06 3.93 -12.40
CA GLU A 25 18.27 3.84 -11.17
C GLU A 25 16.78 3.69 -11.52
N GLY A 26 16.09 2.81 -10.81
CA GLY A 26 14.66 2.58 -10.98
C GLY A 26 14.00 2.05 -9.72
N ALA A 27 12.74 2.40 -9.52
CA ALA A 27 11.91 1.92 -8.41
C ALA A 27 10.64 1.26 -8.94
N VAL A 28 10.19 0.19 -8.28
CA VAL A 28 8.95 -0.51 -8.62
C VAL A 28 7.97 -0.36 -7.46
N ILE A 29 6.79 0.18 -7.76
CA ILE A 29 5.67 0.25 -6.81
C ILE A 29 4.67 -0.84 -7.18
N GLY A 30 4.35 -1.71 -6.22
CA GLY A 30 3.43 -2.83 -6.41
C GLY A 30 2.51 -3.01 -5.22
N THR A 31 1.36 -3.62 -5.47
CA THR A 31 0.33 -3.88 -4.44
C THR A 31 0.32 -5.36 -4.05
N ARG A 32 0.06 -5.67 -2.78
CA ARG A 32 -0.07 -7.05 -2.28
C ARG A 32 -1.51 -7.55 -2.44
N LYS A 33 -1.78 -8.31 -3.51
CA LYS A 33 -3.13 -8.78 -3.85
C LYS A 33 -3.70 -9.72 -2.78
N GLU A 34 -2.89 -10.59 -2.22
CA GLU A 34 -3.28 -11.57 -1.20
C GLU A 34 -3.62 -10.88 0.12
N ALA A 35 -2.85 -9.85 0.49
CA ALA A 35 -3.13 -9.04 1.67
C ALA A 35 -4.45 -8.27 1.53
N ASN A 36 -4.69 -7.68 0.35
CA ASN A 36 -5.96 -7.03 0.03
C ASN A 36 -7.11 -8.03 0.11
N ALA A 37 -6.96 -9.21 -0.48
CA ALA A 37 -8.00 -10.23 -0.47
C ALA A 37 -8.34 -10.70 0.96
N ARG A 38 -7.31 -10.91 1.80
CA ARG A 38 -7.48 -11.27 3.21
C ARG A 38 -8.19 -10.16 4.00
N TYR A 39 -7.85 -8.91 3.75
CA TYR A 39 -8.43 -7.77 4.46
C TYR A 39 -9.88 -7.47 4.06
N TYR A 40 -10.20 -7.61 2.76
CA TYR A 40 -11.54 -7.38 2.22
C TYR A 40 -12.44 -8.63 2.21
N GLY A 41 -11.91 -9.81 2.57
CA GLY A 41 -12.64 -11.08 2.57
C GLY A 41 -12.99 -11.61 1.17
N ARG A 42 -12.50 -10.97 0.10
CA ARG A 42 -12.74 -11.32 -1.29
C ARG A 42 -11.62 -10.81 -2.18
N VAL A 43 -11.43 -11.42 -3.34
CA VAL A 43 -10.48 -10.90 -4.34
C VAL A 43 -10.94 -9.51 -4.80
N VAL A 44 -10.08 -8.51 -4.59
CA VAL A 44 -10.34 -7.11 -4.95
C VAL A 44 -9.04 -6.49 -5.46
N SER A 45 -9.12 -5.71 -6.53
CA SER A 45 -7.95 -5.01 -7.07
C SER A 45 -7.71 -3.71 -6.30
N ALA A 46 -6.46 -3.23 -6.30
CA ALA A 46 -6.15 -1.92 -5.74
C ALA A 46 -6.89 -0.79 -6.48
N SER A 47 -7.11 -0.94 -7.79
CA SER A 47 -7.90 0.01 -8.58
C SER A 47 -9.35 0.07 -8.08
N ASP A 48 -9.97 -1.07 -7.77
CA ASP A 48 -11.34 -1.09 -7.23
C ASP A 48 -11.43 -0.41 -5.87
N ILE A 49 -10.41 -0.59 -5.02
CA ILE A 49 -10.32 0.06 -3.71
C ILE A 49 -10.20 1.57 -3.86
N LEU A 50 -9.23 2.03 -4.66
CA LEU A 50 -8.91 3.45 -4.79
C LEU A 50 -10.00 4.25 -5.52
N HIS A 51 -10.73 3.62 -6.45
CA HIS A 51 -11.90 4.24 -7.09
C HIS A 51 -13.20 4.07 -6.30
N GLY A 52 -13.15 3.55 -5.06
CA GLY A 52 -14.33 3.39 -4.21
C GLY A 52 -15.34 2.34 -4.70
N ARG A 53 -14.96 1.47 -5.63
CA ARG A 53 -15.78 0.35 -6.12
C ARG A 53 -15.79 -0.84 -5.16
N ALA A 54 -14.88 -0.84 -4.18
CA ALA A 54 -14.88 -1.80 -3.09
C ALA A 54 -15.68 -1.28 -1.89
N ALA A 55 -16.65 -2.07 -1.42
CA ALA A 55 -17.33 -1.78 -0.15
C ALA A 55 -16.30 -1.66 1.00
N PRO A 56 -16.42 -0.65 1.88
CA PRO A 56 -15.52 -0.49 3.01
C PRO A 56 -15.54 -1.72 3.94
N PRO A 57 -14.39 -2.24 4.36
CA PRO A 57 -14.33 -3.33 5.32
C PRO A 57 -14.74 -2.86 6.71
N ALA A 58 -15.17 -3.78 7.57
CA ALA A 58 -15.62 -3.46 8.94
C ALA A 58 -14.59 -2.66 9.76
N GLY A 59 -13.30 -2.93 9.54
CA GLY A 59 -12.19 -2.22 10.19
C GLY A 59 -12.03 -0.74 9.77
N ALA A 60 -12.69 -0.30 8.70
CA ALA A 60 -12.57 1.07 8.19
C ALA A 60 -13.44 2.09 8.95
N GLY A 61 -14.29 1.65 9.90
CA GLY A 61 -15.22 2.51 10.63
C GLY A 61 -14.55 3.72 11.29
N ARG A 62 -13.42 3.52 11.98
CA ARG A 62 -12.67 4.60 12.64
C ARG A 62 -12.14 5.65 11.68
N LEU A 63 -11.66 5.23 10.50
CA LEU A 63 -11.17 6.16 9.48
C LEU A 63 -12.34 6.95 8.89
N ARG A 64 -13.47 6.29 8.61
CA ARG A 64 -14.65 6.93 8.03
C ARG A 64 -15.34 7.90 8.99
N SER A 65 -15.24 7.70 10.30
CA SER A 65 -15.78 8.63 11.30
C SER A 65 -14.88 9.86 11.54
N ALA A 66 -13.62 9.82 11.08
CA ALA A 66 -12.65 10.89 11.25
C ALA A 66 -12.53 11.79 10.01
N LEU A 67 -13.21 11.44 8.92
CA LEU A 67 -13.37 12.21 7.68
C LEU A 67 -14.69 12.98 7.74
#